data_AF-A0A7X4Y9E1-F1
#
_entry.id   AF-A0A7X4Y9E1-F1
#
_cell.length_a   1.000
_cell.length_b   1.000
_cell.length_c   1.000
_cell.angle_alpha   90.00
_cell.angle_beta   90.00
_cell.angle_gamma   90.00
#
_symmetry.space_group_name_H-M   'P 1'
#
loop_
_entity.id
_entity.type
_entity.pdbx_description
1 polymer ?
#
loop_
_entity_poly.entity_id
_entity_poly.type
_entity_poly.pdbx_seq_one_letter_code
_entity_poly.pdbx_strand_id
1 'polypeptide(L)'
;MVRDFTQSEVQSLCELLGVSDLRDPDAAVVKTPPLIEDVRRVLKLPVLPHSHLLDEQTWMMGGRVTRWLGGEMSTSVDDGDYDLFSGSFPAMERTLNRMLESGYSITRVQYVNPWPGIPVPRMLRRKPSPVPAPPRNASVPDLPGLLLRRMPDGSDMYCMRLTSPERHVIQFMYIPSLFPDAARPDTLIEQTDLSICQFTLDGRYLRAGPHSWSDFVRHRLRVVYMRSGRRTAGRLFKYAARGFWPDARTVQTVYGRWLSEALKRGGNPARFKA
;
A
#
# COMPACT_ATOMS: atom_id res chain seq x y z
N MET A 1 -14.27 10.45 -1.63
CA MET A 1 -14.87 9.72 -2.77
C MET A 1 -13.95 10.03 -3.94
N VAL A 2 -13.55 9.02 -4.70
CA VAL A 2 -12.72 9.24 -5.88
C VAL A 2 -13.50 10.10 -6.87
N ARG A 3 -12.82 11.07 -7.48
CA ARG A 3 -13.43 11.91 -8.52
C ARG A 3 -13.63 11.12 -9.81
N ASP A 4 -14.59 11.56 -10.61
CA ASP A 4 -14.69 11.13 -12.01
C ASP A 4 -13.59 11.79 -12.84
N PHE A 5 -13.05 11.03 -13.79
CA PHE A 5 -12.10 11.55 -14.78
C PHE A 5 -12.86 12.15 -15.95
N THR A 6 -12.48 13.35 -16.36
CA THR A 6 -13.04 13.95 -17.58
C THR A 6 -12.56 13.19 -18.81
N GLN A 7 -13.29 13.30 -19.93
CA GLN A 7 -12.86 12.69 -21.18
C GLN A 7 -11.47 13.19 -21.62
N SER A 8 -11.17 14.47 -21.41
CA SER A 8 -9.86 15.04 -21.73
C SER A 8 -8.75 14.46 -20.86
N GLU A 9 -8.99 14.24 -19.57
CA GLU A 9 -8.00 13.61 -18.68
C GLU A 9 -7.73 12.16 -19.06
N VAL A 10 -8.79 11.39 -19.38
CA VAL A 10 -8.63 10.01 -19.85
C VAL A 10 -7.81 9.98 -21.15
N GLN A 11 -8.07 10.87 -22.10
CA GLN A 11 -7.30 10.96 -23.34
C GLN A 11 -5.83 11.30 -23.10
N SER A 12 -5.54 12.32 -22.28
CA SER A 12 -4.16 12.68 -21.94
C SER A 12 -3.43 11.56 -21.18
N LEU A 13 -4.12 10.81 -20.31
CA LEU A 13 -3.56 9.62 -19.68
C LEU A 13 -3.28 8.51 -20.70
N CYS A 14 -4.18 8.27 -21.65
CA CYS A 14 -3.99 7.30 -22.74
C CYS A 14 -2.73 7.62 -23.55
N GLU A 15 -2.56 8.88 -23.94
CA GLU A 15 -1.36 9.36 -24.64
C GLU A 15 -0.09 9.18 -23.81
N LEU A 16 -0.12 9.56 -22.53
CA LEU A 16 1.00 9.44 -21.61
C LEU A 16 1.42 7.97 -21.41
N LEU A 17 0.46 7.07 -21.27
CA LEU A 17 0.68 5.64 -21.01
C LEU A 17 0.86 4.80 -22.28
N GLY A 18 0.58 5.37 -23.45
CA GLY A 18 0.62 4.67 -24.74
C GLY A 18 -0.45 3.59 -24.85
N VAL A 19 -1.64 3.88 -24.37
CA VAL A 19 -2.81 2.98 -24.39
C VAL A 19 -3.87 3.62 -25.28
N SER A 20 -4.61 2.83 -26.06
CA SER A 20 -5.66 3.35 -26.94
C SER A 20 -6.90 3.81 -26.17
N ASP A 21 -7.33 3.05 -25.16
CA ASP A 21 -8.47 3.39 -24.32
C ASP A 21 -8.32 2.78 -22.92
N LEU A 22 -8.22 3.62 -21.88
CA LEU A 22 -8.21 3.16 -20.48
C LEU A 22 -9.58 2.68 -19.99
N ARG A 23 -10.64 2.85 -20.76
CA ARG A 23 -11.96 2.27 -20.47
C ARG A 23 -12.07 0.83 -20.95
N ASP A 24 -11.13 0.33 -21.76
CA ASP A 24 -11.00 -1.10 -22.05
C ASP A 24 -10.54 -1.84 -20.76
N PRO A 25 -11.26 -2.88 -20.29
CA PRO A 25 -10.89 -3.59 -19.06
C PRO A 25 -9.53 -4.31 -19.15
N ASP A 26 -9.09 -4.60 -20.36
CA ASP A 26 -7.88 -5.37 -20.65
C ASP A 26 -6.76 -4.48 -21.18
N ALA A 27 -6.97 -3.16 -21.20
CA ALA A 27 -5.92 -2.17 -21.44
C ALA A 27 -4.72 -2.40 -20.51
N ALA A 28 -3.59 -2.74 -21.11
CA ALA A 28 -2.30 -2.82 -20.47
C ALA A 28 -1.44 -1.62 -20.91
N VAL A 29 -0.72 -1.02 -19.96
CA VAL A 29 0.23 0.06 -20.26
C VAL A 29 1.37 -0.49 -21.11
N VAL A 30 1.65 0.16 -22.24
CA VAL A 30 2.64 -0.31 -23.24
C VAL A 30 3.94 0.50 -23.19
N LYS A 31 3.91 1.71 -22.62
CA LYS A 31 5.10 2.57 -22.45
C LYS A 31 5.85 2.28 -21.15
N THR A 32 7.07 2.80 -21.09
CA THR A 32 7.81 2.97 -19.84
C THR A 32 6.96 3.71 -18.80
N PRO A 33 7.13 3.42 -17.49
CA PRO A 33 6.42 4.14 -16.44
C PRO A 33 6.51 5.67 -16.63
N PRO A 34 5.40 6.42 -16.52
CA PRO A 34 5.41 7.86 -16.72
C PRO A 34 6.14 8.58 -15.58
N LEU A 35 6.69 9.76 -15.88
CA LEU A 35 7.22 10.64 -14.85
C LEU A 35 6.10 11.13 -13.93
N ILE A 36 6.40 11.23 -12.63
CA ILE A 36 5.45 11.73 -11.62
C ILE A 36 4.93 13.13 -12.01
N GLU A 37 5.82 13.99 -12.50
CA GLU A 37 5.48 15.36 -12.92
C GLU A 37 4.53 15.42 -14.11
N ASP A 38 4.63 14.49 -15.05
CA ASP A 38 3.71 14.42 -16.20
C ASP A 38 2.32 14.00 -15.75
N VAL A 39 2.23 13.00 -14.86
CA VAL A 39 0.97 12.56 -14.26
C VAL A 39 0.32 13.71 -13.48
N ARG A 40 1.12 14.44 -12.68
CA ARG A 40 0.66 15.62 -11.95
C ARG A 40 0.09 16.69 -12.87
N ARG A 41 0.77 16.97 -13.98
CA ARG A 41 0.33 17.99 -14.96
C ARG A 41 -0.99 17.58 -15.60
N VAL A 42 -1.09 16.34 -16.08
CA VAL A 42 -2.30 15.81 -16.73
C VAL A 42 -3.49 15.82 -15.78
N LEU A 43 -3.29 15.38 -14.54
CA LEU A 43 -4.36 15.23 -13.54
C LEU A 43 -4.53 16.44 -12.61
N LYS A 44 -3.76 17.52 -12.83
CA LYS A 44 -3.72 18.73 -12.01
C LYS A 44 -3.54 18.44 -10.51
N LEU A 45 -2.65 17.49 -10.19
CA LEU A 45 -2.44 17.03 -8.83
C LEU A 45 -1.42 17.91 -8.08
N PRO A 46 -1.63 18.14 -6.77
CA PRO A 46 -0.64 18.79 -5.93
C PRO A 46 0.63 17.94 -5.82
N VAL A 47 1.71 18.53 -5.33
CA VAL A 47 2.89 17.78 -4.90
C VAL A 47 2.44 16.80 -3.81
N LEU A 48 2.79 15.53 -3.94
CA LEU A 48 2.52 14.57 -2.88
C LEU A 48 3.44 14.88 -1.69
N PRO A 49 2.91 15.04 -0.46
CA PRO A 49 3.73 15.23 0.72
C PRO A 49 4.73 14.08 0.88
N HIS A 50 5.92 14.41 1.39
CA HIS A 50 7.01 13.46 1.61
C HIS A 50 7.59 12.81 0.33
N SER A 51 7.21 13.28 -0.86
CA SER A 51 7.81 12.84 -2.13
C SER A 51 9.32 13.10 -2.21
N HIS A 52 9.84 14.08 -1.47
CA HIS A 52 11.28 14.37 -1.35
C HIS A 52 12.08 13.26 -0.65
N LEU A 53 11.42 12.32 0.03
CA LEU A 53 12.06 11.16 0.65
C LEU A 53 12.21 9.97 -0.32
N LEU A 54 11.61 10.07 -1.50
CA LEU A 54 11.52 8.95 -2.44
C LEU A 54 12.71 8.93 -3.39
N ASP A 55 13.21 7.74 -3.66
CA ASP A 55 14.31 7.47 -4.57
C ASP A 55 14.24 6.01 -5.07
N GLU A 56 15.27 5.56 -5.78
CA GLU A 56 15.33 4.20 -6.32
C GLU A 56 15.29 3.09 -5.25
N GLN A 57 15.52 3.42 -3.96
CA GLN A 57 15.51 2.47 -2.85
C GLN A 57 14.45 2.78 -1.79
N THR A 58 13.75 3.90 -1.91
CA THR A 58 12.70 4.34 -0.99
C THR A 58 11.45 4.71 -1.77
N TRP A 59 10.35 4.01 -1.54
CA TRP A 59 9.13 4.16 -2.31
C TRP A 59 7.93 4.49 -1.46
N MET A 60 6.95 5.14 -2.05
CA MET A 60 5.63 5.29 -1.46
C MET A 60 4.64 4.42 -2.21
N MET A 61 3.81 3.68 -1.48
CA MET A 61 2.82 2.78 -2.05
C MET A 61 1.51 2.82 -1.28
N GLY A 62 0.43 2.36 -1.90
CA GLY A 62 -0.77 1.93 -1.20
C GLY A 62 -1.85 2.99 -1.21
N GLY A 63 -2.67 3.00 -0.14
CA GLY A 63 -3.88 3.82 -0.11
C GLY A 63 -3.60 5.31 -0.29
N ARG A 64 -2.44 5.80 0.14
CA ARG A 64 -2.07 7.20 -0.02
C ARG A 64 -1.88 7.60 -1.48
N VAL A 65 -1.17 6.78 -2.26
CA VAL A 65 -0.96 7.01 -3.69
C VAL A 65 -2.30 6.95 -4.44
N THR A 66 -3.17 5.99 -4.11
CA THR A 66 -4.54 5.90 -4.67
C THR A 66 -5.36 7.16 -4.38
N ARG A 67 -5.30 7.70 -3.14
CA ARG A 67 -6.04 8.92 -2.75
C ARG A 67 -5.51 10.16 -3.46
N TRP A 68 -4.19 10.27 -3.60
CA TRP A 68 -3.55 11.35 -4.33
C TRP A 68 -3.94 11.36 -5.81
N LEU A 69 -3.84 10.21 -6.49
CA LEU A 69 -4.29 10.06 -7.87
C LEU A 69 -5.79 10.38 -8.04
N GLY A 70 -6.59 10.09 -7.01
CA GLY A 70 -8.02 10.37 -6.98
C GLY A 70 -8.38 11.84 -6.71
N GLY A 71 -7.39 12.70 -6.47
CA GLY A 71 -7.59 14.13 -6.17
C GLY A 71 -8.15 14.42 -4.77
N GLU A 72 -8.28 13.41 -3.88
CA GLU A 72 -8.84 13.61 -2.54
C GLU A 72 -8.02 14.60 -1.71
N MET A 73 -6.70 14.66 -1.96
CA MET A 73 -5.78 15.54 -1.24
C MET A 73 -5.91 17.02 -1.62
N SER A 74 -6.61 17.35 -2.72
CA SER A 74 -6.86 18.74 -3.11
C SER A 74 -8.09 19.34 -2.46
N THR A 75 -8.94 18.52 -1.84
CA THR A 75 -10.31 18.89 -1.43
C THR A 75 -10.67 18.50 -0.01
N SER A 76 -9.81 17.75 0.69
CA SER A 76 -10.08 17.22 2.04
C SER A 76 -8.89 17.37 2.97
N VAL A 77 -9.17 17.30 4.28
CA VAL A 77 -8.14 17.26 5.33
C VAL A 77 -7.29 16.01 5.15
N ASP A 78 -5.97 16.17 5.13
CA ASP A 78 -5.03 15.07 4.98
C ASP A 78 -4.94 14.22 6.26
N ASP A 79 -5.78 13.21 6.37
CA ASP A 79 -6.07 12.47 7.61
C ASP A 79 -5.61 11.00 7.66
N GLY A 80 -4.64 10.61 6.84
CA GLY A 80 -4.18 9.21 6.73
C GLY A 80 -2.70 8.98 7.02
N ASP A 81 -2.31 7.71 7.02
CA ASP A 81 -0.92 7.30 7.11
C ASP A 81 -0.23 7.35 5.72
N TYR A 82 1.07 7.59 5.72
CA TYR A 82 1.96 7.52 4.56
C TYR A 82 2.81 6.27 4.67
N ASP A 83 2.62 5.34 3.74
CA ASP A 83 3.32 4.06 3.75
C ASP A 83 4.59 4.15 2.90
N LEU A 84 5.72 4.30 3.58
CA LEU A 84 7.04 4.32 2.96
C LEU A 84 7.66 2.93 3.08
N PHE A 85 8.23 2.46 1.98
CA PHE A 85 8.94 1.19 1.89
C PHE A 85 10.39 1.44 1.53
N SER A 86 11.29 0.78 2.23
CA SER A 86 12.70 0.71 1.87
C SER A 86 13.01 -0.63 1.21
N GLY A 87 13.86 -0.60 0.19
CA GLY A 87 14.34 -1.80 -0.49
C GLY A 87 15.41 -2.58 0.27
N SER A 88 16.06 -1.94 1.25
CA SER A 88 17.09 -2.58 2.07
C SER A 88 17.18 -1.94 3.45
N PHE A 89 17.83 -2.64 4.39
CA PHE A 89 18.11 -2.07 5.70
C PHE A 89 19.00 -0.80 5.61
N PRO A 90 20.13 -0.80 4.86
CA PRO A 90 20.95 0.41 4.73
C PRO A 90 20.21 1.60 4.11
N ALA A 91 19.31 1.36 3.15
CA ALA A 91 18.45 2.42 2.62
C ALA A 91 17.47 2.95 3.66
N MET A 92 16.95 2.07 4.51
CA MET A 92 16.06 2.45 5.62
C MET A 92 16.79 3.35 6.61
N GLU A 93 18.02 3.01 6.98
CA GLU A 93 18.85 3.82 7.88
C GLU A 93 19.17 5.20 7.30
N ARG A 94 19.61 5.26 6.03
CA ARG A 94 19.92 6.53 5.37
C ARG A 94 18.70 7.44 5.28
N THR A 95 17.55 6.91 4.86
CA THR A 95 16.31 7.68 4.78
C THR A 95 15.82 8.09 6.17
N LEU A 96 15.93 7.23 7.18
CA LEU A 96 15.60 7.56 8.56
C LEU A 96 16.44 8.74 9.06
N ASN A 97 17.76 8.71 8.87
CA ASN A 97 18.64 9.80 9.30
C ASN A 97 18.24 11.12 8.63
N ARG A 98 18.00 11.12 7.30
CA ARG A 98 17.47 12.30 6.58
C ARG A 98 16.16 12.81 7.16
N MET A 99 15.23 11.91 7.53
CA MET A 99 13.96 12.29 8.15
C MET A 99 14.19 12.93 9.54
N LEU A 100 15.04 12.36 10.38
CA LEU A 100 15.34 12.91 11.70
C LEU A 100 16.01 14.28 11.61
N GLU A 101 16.98 14.43 10.71
CA GLU A 101 17.64 15.71 10.40
C GLU A 101 16.65 16.77 9.91
N SER A 102 15.61 16.34 9.19
CA SER A 102 14.54 17.21 8.69
C SER A 102 13.40 17.45 9.70
N GLY A 103 13.57 17.03 10.97
CA GLY A 103 12.64 17.33 12.05
C GLY A 103 11.50 16.32 12.24
N TYR A 104 11.54 15.15 11.59
CA TYR A 104 10.59 14.07 11.88
C TYR A 104 10.89 13.48 13.25
N SER A 105 9.85 13.10 13.98
CA SER A 105 9.97 12.52 15.31
C SER A 105 9.55 11.06 15.33
N ILE A 106 10.38 10.21 15.94
CA ILE A 106 10.05 8.80 16.16
C ILE A 106 8.88 8.74 17.14
N THR A 107 7.76 8.22 16.68
CA THR A 107 6.56 8.09 17.50
C THR A 107 6.45 6.65 17.98
N ARG A 108 6.51 6.44 19.29
CA ARG A 108 6.45 5.10 19.88
C ARG A 108 5.15 4.42 19.50
N VAL A 109 5.24 3.29 18.81
CA VAL A 109 4.07 2.56 18.35
C VAL A 109 3.72 1.43 19.30
N GLN A 110 2.49 1.43 19.80
CA GLN A 110 1.86 0.24 20.39
C GLN A 110 1.22 -0.67 19.31
N TYR A 111 0.97 -0.16 18.10
CA TYR A 111 0.34 -0.91 17.02
C TYR A 111 0.73 -0.39 15.63
N VAL A 112 1.57 -1.13 14.89
CA VAL A 112 1.72 -0.95 13.44
C VAL A 112 0.67 -1.87 12.81
N ASN A 113 -0.15 -1.40 11.88
CA ASN A 113 -0.98 -2.33 11.13
C ASN A 113 -0.02 -3.12 10.22
N PRO A 114 0.09 -4.46 10.33
CA PRO A 114 1.06 -5.20 9.51
C PRO A 114 0.81 -5.04 8.01
N TRP A 115 -0.34 -4.49 7.61
CA TRP A 115 -0.61 -4.05 6.25
C TRP A 115 -1.41 -2.75 6.28
N PRO A 116 -1.00 -1.70 5.55
CA PRO A 116 -1.66 -0.41 5.64
C PRO A 116 -3.13 -0.42 5.23
N GLY A 117 -3.93 0.31 5.99
CA GLY A 117 -5.25 0.72 5.54
C GLY A 117 -6.35 -0.33 5.60
N ILE A 118 -6.50 -1.06 6.70
CA ILE A 118 -7.82 -1.55 7.15
C ILE A 118 -8.16 -0.75 8.41
N PRO A 119 -9.28 0.00 8.46
CA PRO A 119 -9.78 0.50 9.74
C PRO A 119 -10.18 -0.71 10.58
N VAL A 120 -9.39 -1.02 11.59
CA VAL A 120 -9.74 -2.08 12.55
C VAL A 120 -10.79 -1.50 13.49
N PRO A 121 -12.02 -2.06 13.55
CA PRO A 121 -13.03 -1.64 14.52
C PRO A 121 -12.43 -1.61 15.93
N ARG A 122 -12.79 -0.61 16.76
CA ARG A 122 -12.27 -0.47 18.15
C ARG A 122 -12.37 -1.77 18.95
N MET A 123 -13.39 -2.60 18.70
CA MET A 123 -13.64 -3.90 19.33
C MET A 123 -12.67 -5.02 18.91
N LEU A 124 -11.96 -4.86 17.79
CA LEU A 124 -10.92 -5.79 17.30
C LEU A 124 -9.50 -5.33 17.65
N ARG A 125 -9.35 -4.22 18.40
CA ARG A 125 -8.09 -3.82 19.02
C ARG A 125 -7.75 -4.80 20.15
N ARG A 126 -7.23 -5.98 19.79
CA ARG A 126 -6.48 -6.77 20.77
C ARG A 126 -5.31 -5.93 21.24
N LYS A 127 -5.13 -5.81 22.57
CA LYS A 127 -3.84 -5.38 23.13
C LYS A 127 -2.77 -6.23 22.43
N PRO A 128 -1.72 -5.62 21.86
CA PRO A 128 -0.62 -6.41 21.32
C PRO A 128 -0.15 -7.33 22.43
N SER A 129 -0.12 -8.64 22.17
CA SER A 129 0.68 -9.52 22.99
C SER A 129 2.10 -8.97 22.93
N PRO A 130 2.80 -8.78 24.06
CA PRO A 130 4.21 -8.41 24.03
C PRO A 130 4.90 -9.43 23.14
N VAL A 131 5.38 -8.97 21.99
CA VAL A 131 6.19 -9.79 21.11
C VAL A 131 7.47 -10.04 21.90
N PRO A 132 7.88 -11.30 22.12
CA PRO A 132 9.18 -11.57 22.69
C PRO A 132 10.22 -10.77 21.90
N ALA A 133 11.14 -10.11 22.59
CA ALA A 133 12.23 -9.43 21.93
C ALA A 133 12.80 -10.37 20.86
N PRO A 134 12.97 -9.90 19.61
CA PRO A 134 13.43 -10.78 18.55
C PRO A 134 14.73 -11.46 18.98
N PRO A 135 14.94 -12.74 18.62
CA PRO A 135 16.22 -13.39 18.87
C PRO A 135 17.30 -12.55 18.19
N ARG A 136 18.23 -12.00 18.99
CA ARG A 136 19.40 -11.24 18.54
C ARG A 136 20.30 -12.17 17.74
N ASN A 137 20.01 -12.39 16.46
CA ASN A 137 20.93 -13.05 15.55
C ASN A 137 20.85 -12.37 14.18
N ALA A 138 22.03 -11.94 13.71
CA ALA A 138 22.37 -11.20 12.49
C ALA A 138 22.00 -9.70 12.45
N SER A 139 22.99 -8.86 12.82
CA SER A 139 23.26 -7.54 12.23
C SER A 139 22.07 -6.60 12.00
N VAL A 140 21.21 -6.38 12.99
CA VAL A 140 20.23 -5.28 12.98
C VAL A 140 20.77 -4.18 13.91
N PRO A 141 21.27 -3.06 13.38
CA PRO A 141 21.61 -1.86 14.14
C PRO A 141 20.49 -1.48 15.13
N ASP A 142 20.89 -1.05 16.32
CA ASP A 142 19.99 -0.68 17.42
C ASP A 142 19.36 0.69 17.13
N LEU A 143 18.48 0.75 16.13
CA LEU A 143 17.75 1.96 15.77
C LEU A 143 16.62 2.23 16.79
N PRO A 144 16.58 3.41 17.42
CA PRO A 144 15.54 3.74 18.38
C PRO A 144 14.14 3.61 17.77
N GLY A 145 13.25 2.85 18.41
CA GLY A 145 11.85 2.71 17.99
C GLY A 145 11.60 1.81 16.77
N LEU A 146 12.64 1.16 16.23
CA LEU A 146 12.50 0.13 15.22
C LEU A 146 11.87 -1.14 15.83
N LEU A 147 10.81 -1.63 15.21
CA LEU A 147 10.13 -2.85 15.62
C LEU A 147 10.31 -3.92 14.56
N LEU A 148 10.95 -5.03 14.95
CA LEU A 148 10.92 -6.26 14.17
C LEU A 148 9.64 -7.03 14.48
N ARG A 149 8.87 -7.35 13.45
CA ARG A 149 7.61 -8.10 13.55
C ARG A 149 7.64 -9.30 12.65
N ARG A 150 7.19 -10.43 13.20
CA ARG A 150 6.93 -11.63 12.40
C ARG A 150 5.52 -11.57 11.81
N MET A 151 5.46 -11.63 10.49
CA MET A 151 4.24 -11.68 9.70
C MET A 151 3.58 -13.06 9.80
N PRO A 152 2.28 -13.19 9.51
CA PRO A 152 1.59 -14.48 9.64
C PRO A 152 2.11 -15.59 8.71
N ASP A 153 2.79 -15.21 7.62
CA ASP A 153 3.45 -16.14 6.70
C ASP A 153 4.87 -16.51 7.18
N GLY A 154 5.26 -16.08 8.38
CA GLY A 154 6.57 -16.36 8.97
C GLY A 154 7.68 -15.42 8.51
N SER A 155 7.40 -14.49 7.59
CA SER A 155 8.37 -13.49 7.14
C SER A 155 8.58 -12.39 8.20
N ASP A 156 9.75 -11.77 8.15
CA ASP A 156 10.11 -10.66 9.02
C ASP A 156 9.80 -9.32 8.37
N MET A 157 9.39 -8.35 9.18
CA MET A 157 9.16 -6.96 8.80
C MET A 157 9.75 -6.03 9.85
N TYR A 158 10.64 -5.15 9.41
CA TYR A 158 11.11 -4.01 10.17
C TYR A 158 10.15 -2.85 9.93
N CYS A 159 9.66 -2.24 11.01
CA CYS A 159 8.72 -1.14 10.91
C CYS A 159 8.96 -0.07 11.96
N MET A 160 8.72 1.17 11.59
CA MET A 160 8.80 2.35 12.45
C MET A 160 7.66 3.29 12.11
N ARG A 161 7.19 4.06 13.09
CA ARG A 161 6.29 5.18 12.85
C ARG A 161 6.97 6.48 13.18
N LEU A 162 6.83 7.43 12.28
CA LEU A 162 7.31 8.78 12.45
C LEU A 162 6.15 9.76 12.35
N THR A 163 6.30 10.91 12.99
CA THR A 163 5.42 12.06 12.79
C THR A 163 6.24 13.18 12.15
N SER A 164 5.77 13.70 11.02
CA SER A 164 6.42 14.82 10.34
C SER A 164 6.21 16.15 11.08
N PRO A 165 6.97 17.21 10.76
CA PRO A 165 6.71 18.56 11.28
C PRO A 165 5.29 19.06 11.02
N GLU A 166 4.70 18.66 9.89
CA GLU A 166 3.33 18.96 9.48
C GLU A 166 2.28 18.05 10.16
N ARG A 167 2.72 17.19 11.10
CA ARG A 167 1.90 16.22 11.85
C ARG A 167 1.34 15.07 11.02
N HIS A 168 1.90 14.81 9.84
CA HIS A 168 1.57 13.61 9.08
C HIS A 168 2.17 12.37 9.75
N VAL A 169 1.43 11.27 9.71
CA VAL A 169 1.90 9.98 10.21
C VAL A 169 2.56 9.20 9.08
N ILE A 170 3.82 8.83 9.27
CA ILE A 170 4.58 7.97 8.37
C ILE A 170 4.69 6.57 8.97
N GLN A 171 4.35 5.54 8.20
CA GLN A 171 4.73 4.15 8.47
C GLN A 171 5.91 3.80 7.57
N PHE A 172 7.10 3.66 8.15
CA PHE A 172 8.30 3.33 7.39
C PHE A 172 8.66 1.86 7.59
N MET A 173 8.73 1.10 6.49
CA MET A 173 8.79 -0.36 6.51
C MET A 173 9.91 -0.90 5.62
N TYR A 174 10.52 -2.00 6.07
CA TYR A 174 11.39 -2.85 5.27
C TYR A 174 11.00 -4.31 5.51
N ILE A 175 10.74 -5.06 4.44
CA ILE A 175 10.32 -6.47 4.50
C ILE A 175 11.36 -7.28 3.71
N PRO A 176 12.39 -7.88 4.35
CA PRO A 176 13.48 -8.56 3.68
C PRO A 176 13.02 -9.60 2.66
N SER A 177 11.99 -10.38 3.00
CA SER A 177 11.45 -11.42 2.13
C SER A 177 10.86 -10.92 0.81
N LEU A 178 10.57 -9.62 0.68
CA LEU A 178 10.09 -9.03 -0.57
C LEU A 178 11.22 -8.50 -1.45
N PHE A 179 12.45 -8.43 -0.92
CA PHE A 179 13.60 -7.85 -1.62
C PHE A 179 14.84 -8.77 -1.54
N PRO A 180 14.76 -10.04 -2.00
CA PRO A 180 15.88 -10.97 -1.90
C PRO A 180 17.06 -10.61 -2.82
N ASP A 181 16.83 -10.12 -4.04
CA ASP A 181 17.84 -10.08 -5.11
C ASP A 181 17.98 -8.70 -5.80
N ALA A 182 18.24 -7.67 -5.01
CA ALA A 182 18.20 -6.26 -5.40
C ALA A 182 16.77 -5.70 -5.53
N ALA A 183 16.55 -4.64 -4.77
CA ALA A 183 15.22 -4.17 -4.47
C ALA A 183 14.63 -3.42 -5.67
N ARG A 184 13.44 -3.83 -6.11
CA ARG A 184 12.68 -3.15 -7.16
C ARG A 184 11.29 -2.79 -6.64
N PRO A 185 10.80 -1.57 -6.94
CA PRO A 185 9.43 -1.18 -6.59
C PRO A 185 8.38 -2.12 -7.20
N ASP A 186 8.71 -2.76 -8.33
CA ASP A 186 7.81 -3.69 -9.03
C ASP A 186 7.44 -4.91 -8.19
N THR A 187 8.35 -5.40 -7.33
CA THR A 187 8.05 -6.55 -6.45
C THR A 187 6.95 -6.22 -5.42
N LEU A 188 6.86 -4.96 -4.98
CA LEU A 188 5.79 -4.52 -4.08
C LEU A 188 4.43 -4.46 -4.81
N ILE A 189 4.45 -4.00 -6.06
CA ILE A 189 3.28 -3.92 -6.94
C ILE A 189 2.66 -5.31 -7.10
N GLU A 190 3.45 -6.32 -7.45
CA GLU A 190 2.97 -7.68 -7.69
C GLU A 190 2.33 -8.34 -6.46
N GLN A 191 2.72 -7.93 -5.26
CA GLN A 191 2.25 -8.54 -4.01
C GLN A 191 1.06 -7.83 -3.37
N THR A 192 0.56 -6.79 -4.02
CA THR A 192 -0.62 -6.06 -3.56
C THR A 192 -1.88 -6.71 -4.09
N ASP A 193 -2.91 -6.79 -3.26
CA ASP A 193 -4.07 -7.63 -3.53
C ASP A 193 -5.07 -7.04 -4.54
N LEU A 194 -5.21 -5.71 -4.56
CA LEU A 194 -6.14 -4.99 -5.42
C LEU A 194 -5.41 -4.16 -6.47
N SER A 195 -5.87 -4.21 -7.72
CA SER A 195 -5.27 -3.50 -8.86
C SER A 195 -5.12 -1.99 -8.62
N ILE A 196 -6.11 -1.34 -8.02
CA ILE A 196 -6.07 0.11 -7.70
C ILE A 196 -5.08 0.49 -6.58
N CYS A 197 -4.51 -0.51 -5.90
CA CYS A 197 -3.48 -0.32 -4.87
C CYS A 197 -2.08 -0.63 -5.40
N GLN A 198 -1.96 -1.14 -6.63
CA GLN A 198 -0.72 -1.43 -7.32
C GLN A 198 -0.14 -0.17 -7.97
N PHE A 199 -0.01 0.92 -7.21
CA PHE A 199 0.67 2.15 -7.63
C PHE A 199 1.80 2.46 -6.67
N THR A 200 3.00 2.73 -7.22
CA THR A 200 4.20 2.99 -6.44
C THR A 200 4.97 4.17 -7.03
N LEU A 201 5.41 5.08 -6.16
CA LEU A 201 6.22 6.25 -6.50
C LEU A 201 7.67 6.00 -6.07
N ASP A 202 8.63 6.19 -6.99
CA ASP A 202 10.07 5.95 -6.76
C ASP A 202 10.94 7.21 -6.84
N GLY A 203 10.33 8.37 -6.59
CA GLY A 203 10.98 9.67 -6.67
C GLY A 203 11.05 10.24 -8.09
N ARG A 204 10.96 9.40 -9.13
CA ARG A 204 10.97 9.86 -10.53
C ARG A 204 9.75 9.40 -11.31
N TYR A 205 9.37 8.15 -11.17
CA TYR A 205 8.33 7.48 -11.95
C TYR A 205 7.15 7.06 -11.09
N LEU A 206 5.97 7.08 -11.70
CA LEU A 206 4.79 6.41 -11.17
C LEU A 206 4.66 5.04 -11.83
N ARG A 207 4.98 4.01 -11.06
CA ARG A 207 4.84 2.61 -11.48
C ARG A 207 3.46 2.10 -11.15
N ALA A 208 2.94 1.23 -12.00
CA ALA A 208 1.60 0.71 -11.90
C ALA A 208 1.57 -0.78 -12.27
N GLY A 209 0.66 -1.54 -11.66
CA GLY A 209 0.37 -2.90 -12.09
C GLY A 209 -0.34 -2.92 -13.46
N PRO A 210 -0.42 -4.09 -14.11
CA PRO A 210 -0.91 -4.19 -15.49
C PRO A 210 -2.32 -3.62 -15.72
N HIS A 211 -3.20 -3.75 -14.72
CA HIS A 211 -4.60 -3.31 -14.82
C HIS A 211 -4.91 -2.07 -13.97
N SER A 212 -3.92 -1.54 -13.26
CA SER A 212 -4.14 -0.50 -12.25
C SER A 212 -4.77 0.75 -12.83
N TRP A 213 -4.29 1.24 -13.97
CA TRP A 213 -4.82 2.44 -14.60
C TRP A 213 -6.23 2.28 -15.14
N SER A 214 -6.50 1.20 -15.87
CA SER A 214 -7.84 0.91 -16.40
C SER A 214 -8.86 0.74 -15.27
N ASP A 215 -8.55 -0.09 -14.27
CA ASP A 215 -9.44 -0.31 -13.14
C ASP A 215 -9.61 0.98 -12.30
N PHE A 216 -8.57 1.81 -12.20
CA PHE A 216 -8.65 3.08 -11.48
C PHE A 216 -9.56 4.09 -12.18
N VAL A 217 -9.41 4.29 -13.49
CA VAL A 217 -10.26 5.18 -14.30
C VAL A 217 -11.72 4.72 -14.29
N ARG A 218 -11.96 3.41 -14.27
CA ARG A 218 -13.29 2.80 -14.30
C ARG A 218 -13.91 2.59 -12.93
N HIS A 219 -13.24 3.01 -11.86
CA HIS A 219 -13.66 2.79 -10.48
C HIS A 219 -13.95 1.30 -10.18
N ARG A 220 -13.13 0.39 -10.69
CA ARG A 220 -13.28 -1.06 -10.53
C ARG A 220 -12.30 -1.60 -9.49
N LEU A 221 -12.76 -2.55 -8.68
CA LEU A 221 -11.89 -3.39 -7.85
C LEU A 221 -11.69 -4.74 -8.53
N ARG A 222 -10.45 -5.01 -8.94
CA ARG A 222 -9.99 -6.34 -9.38
C ARG A 222 -9.04 -6.89 -8.35
N VAL A 223 -9.24 -8.15 -7.97
CA VAL A 223 -8.24 -8.90 -7.19
C VAL A 223 -7.21 -9.48 -8.15
N VAL A 224 -5.95 -9.12 -7.91
CA VAL A 224 -4.79 -9.51 -8.73
C VAL A 224 -3.88 -10.48 -7.97
N TYR A 225 -3.87 -10.36 -6.64
CA TYR A 225 -3.16 -11.28 -5.75
C TYR A 225 -3.95 -11.39 -4.44
N MET A 226 -3.80 -12.48 -3.68
CA MET A 226 -4.54 -12.61 -2.41
C MET A 226 -3.82 -13.51 -1.41
N ARG A 227 -3.16 -12.90 -0.43
CA ARG A 227 -2.59 -13.61 0.73
C ARG A 227 -3.65 -14.06 1.73
N SER A 228 -4.69 -13.24 1.95
CA SER A 228 -5.75 -13.53 2.92
C SER A 228 -7.09 -12.99 2.46
N GLY A 229 -8.06 -13.90 2.28
CA GLY A 229 -9.43 -13.55 1.91
C GLY A 229 -10.09 -12.63 2.92
N ARG A 230 -9.90 -12.87 4.23
CA ARG A 230 -10.44 -11.98 5.28
C ARG A 230 -9.97 -10.54 5.14
N ARG A 231 -8.67 -10.33 4.86
CA ARG A 231 -8.08 -8.99 4.77
C ARG A 231 -8.51 -8.28 3.50
N THR A 232 -8.45 -8.98 2.38
CA THR A 232 -8.87 -8.46 1.09
C THR A 232 -10.36 -8.10 1.11
N ALA A 233 -11.22 -8.89 1.76
CA ALA A 233 -12.63 -8.54 1.99
C ALA A 233 -12.79 -7.20 2.72
N GLY A 234 -12.04 -6.98 3.81
CA GLY A 234 -12.05 -5.70 4.52
C GLY A 234 -11.59 -4.52 3.64
N ARG A 235 -10.62 -4.75 2.75
CA ARG A 235 -10.17 -3.75 1.78
C ARG A 235 -11.22 -3.48 0.70
N LEU A 236 -11.97 -4.48 0.24
CA LEU A 236 -13.08 -4.27 -0.69
C LEU A 236 -14.08 -3.25 -0.13
N PHE A 237 -14.52 -3.43 1.12
CA PHE A 237 -15.41 -2.46 1.77
C PHE A 237 -14.80 -1.07 1.89
N LYS A 238 -13.53 -0.98 2.28
CA LYS A 238 -12.82 0.31 2.41
C LYS A 238 -12.81 1.09 1.10
N TYR A 239 -12.57 0.43 -0.03
CA TYR A 239 -12.48 1.09 -1.33
C TYR A 239 -13.84 1.24 -2.02
N ALA A 240 -14.83 0.38 -1.72
CA ALA A 240 -16.23 0.59 -2.07
C ALA A 240 -16.80 1.87 -1.45
N ALA A 241 -16.50 2.13 -0.18
CA ALA A 241 -16.84 3.39 0.48
C ALA A 241 -16.17 4.63 -0.17
N ARG A 242 -15.22 4.42 -1.08
CA ARG A 242 -14.54 5.48 -1.85
C ARG A 242 -15.00 5.55 -3.30
N GLY A 243 -15.95 4.72 -3.73
CA GLY A 243 -16.50 4.72 -5.08
C GLY A 243 -16.00 3.58 -5.96
N PHE A 244 -15.09 2.72 -5.49
CA PHE A 244 -14.58 1.60 -6.29
C PHE A 244 -15.39 0.32 -6.08
N TRP A 245 -15.95 -0.24 -7.14
CA TRP A 245 -16.85 -1.39 -7.04
C TRP A 245 -16.20 -2.69 -7.55
N PRO A 246 -16.28 -3.79 -6.81
CA PRO A 246 -15.83 -5.09 -7.28
C PRO A 246 -16.81 -5.69 -8.29
N ASP A 247 -16.30 -6.38 -9.30
CA ASP A 247 -17.13 -7.24 -10.13
C ASP A 247 -17.53 -8.55 -9.42
N ALA A 248 -18.50 -9.26 -9.98
CA ALA A 248 -19.00 -10.51 -9.40
C ALA A 248 -17.90 -11.57 -9.22
N ARG A 249 -16.95 -11.65 -10.15
CA ARG A 249 -15.81 -12.59 -10.09
C ARG A 249 -14.88 -12.27 -8.92
N THR A 250 -14.63 -10.98 -8.67
CA THR A 250 -13.82 -10.48 -7.57
C THR A 250 -14.48 -10.80 -6.23
N VAL A 251 -15.79 -10.54 -6.11
CA VAL A 251 -16.57 -10.92 -4.92
C VAL A 251 -16.49 -12.42 -4.68
N GLN A 252 -16.78 -13.25 -5.69
CA GLN A 252 -16.75 -14.71 -5.57
C GLN A 252 -15.36 -15.21 -5.12
N THR A 253 -14.29 -14.68 -5.70
CA THR A 253 -12.91 -15.04 -5.36
C THR A 253 -12.58 -14.75 -3.90
N VAL A 254 -12.91 -13.54 -3.44
CA VAL A 254 -12.57 -13.08 -2.08
C VAL A 254 -13.38 -13.81 -1.02
N TYR A 255 -14.70 -13.89 -1.19
CA TYR A 255 -15.57 -14.53 -0.22
C TYR A 255 -15.41 -16.05 -0.21
N GLY A 256 -15.13 -16.68 -1.36
CA GLY A 256 -14.77 -18.09 -1.43
C GLY A 256 -13.49 -18.40 -0.64
N ARG A 257 -12.44 -17.57 -0.78
CA ARG A 257 -11.22 -17.72 0.01
C ARG A 257 -11.44 -17.46 1.49
N TRP A 258 -12.20 -16.42 1.84
CA TRP A 258 -12.54 -16.09 3.22
C TRP A 258 -13.30 -17.23 3.91
N LEU A 259 -14.30 -17.81 3.26
CA LEU A 259 -15.04 -18.95 3.76
C LEU A 259 -14.12 -20.17 3.97
N SER A 260 -13.25 -20.47 3.00
CA SER A 260 -12.26 -21.55 3.13
C SER A 260 -11.33 -21.33 4.34
N GLU A 261 -10.86 -20.10 4.56
CA GLU A 261 -10.04 -19.73 5.72
C GLU A 261 -10.81 -19.87 7.05
N ALA A 262 -12.09 -19.51 7.07
CA ALA A 262 -12.95 -19.64 8.24
C ALA A 262 -13.19 -21.12 8.59
N LEU A 263 -13.49 -21.96 7.59
CA LEU A 263 -13.70 -23.40 7.78
C LEU A 263 -12.43 -24.11 8.25
N LYS A 264 -11.26 -23.77 7.70
CA LYS A 264 -9.97 -24.31 8.17
C LYS A 264 -9.68 -23.96 9.63
N ARG A 265 -10.09 -22.78 10.09
CA ARG A 265 -9.99 -22.37 11.51
C ARG A 265 -11.05 -23.01 12.41
N GLY A 266 -12.19 -23.40 11.83
CA GLY A 266 -13.26 -24.14 12.50
C GLY A 266 -13.01 -25.66 12.59
N GLY A 267 -11.91 -26.15 12.02
CA GLY A 267 -11.51 -27.57 12.00
C GLY A 267 -11.01 -28.12 13.33
N ASN A 268 -11.66 -27.77 14.44
CA ASN A 268 -11.71 -28.66 15.60
C ASN A 268 -13.14 -29.23 15.68
N PRO A 269 -13.39 -30.43 15.12
CA PRO A 269 -14.71 -31.05 15.13
C PRO A 269 -15.24 -31.38 16.54
N ALA A 270 -14.43 -31.19 17.59
CA ALA A 270 -14.84 -31.36 18.99
C ALA A 270 -15.66 -30.20 19.57
N ARG A 271 -15.90 -29.09 18.85
CA ARG A 271 -16.69 -27.95 19.37
C ARG A 271 -18.14 -27.88 18.91
N PHE A 272 -18.62 -28.89 18.19
CA PHE A 272 -20.02 -28.99 17.74
C PHE A 272 -20.69 -30.32 18.13
N LYS A 273 -20.25 -30.96 19.22
CA LYS A 273 -21.01 -32.03 19.87
C LYS A 273 -21.02 -31.83 21.38
N ALA A 274 -22.25 -31.80 21.91
CA ALA A 274 -22.71 -31.68 23.31
C ALA A 274 -22.59 -30.28 23.93
#